data_AF-A0A2J4XWC7-F1
#
_entry.id   AF-A0A2J4XWC7-F1
#
_cell.length_a   1.000
_cell.length_b   1.000
_cell.length_c   1.000
_cell.angle_alpha   90.00
_cell.angle_beta   90.00
_cell.angle_gamma   90.00
#
_symmetry.space_group_name_H-M   'P 1'
#
loop_
_entity.id
_entity.type
_entity.pdbx_description
1 polymer ?
#
loop_
_entity_poly.entity_id
_entity_poly.type
_entity_poly.pdbx_seq_one_letter_code
_entity_poly.pdbx_strand_id
1 'polypeptide(L)' 'AEYACQCLELISRNLKGFDVIFIAGGFVKRKYLVDKIFHAGFKGITTSEPGLW' A
#
# COMPACT_ATOMS: atom_id res chain seq x y z
N ALA A 1 -6.00 -2.40 4.48
CA ALA A 1 -5.76 -2.06 3.06
C ALA A 1 -6.45 -0.74 2.67
N GLU A 2 -7.77 -0.62 2.78
CA GLU A 2 -8.49 0.60 2.31
C GLU A 2 -8.10 1.86 3.08
N TYR A 3 -7.97 1.76 4.41
CA TYR A 3 -7.49 2.86 5.24
C TYR A 3 -6.08 3.32 4.87
N ALA A 4 -5.17 2.38 4.57
CA ALA A 4 -3.82 2.71 4.14
C ALA A 4 -3.81 3.50 2.81
N CYS A 5 -4.73 3.19 1.89
CA CYS A 5 -4.89 3.95 0.64
C CYS A 5 -5.34 5.40 0.90
N GLN A 6 -6.24 5.62 1.87
CA GLN A 6 -6.68 6.96 2.25
C GLN A 6 -5.56 7.76 2.93
N CYS A 7 -4.76 7.10 3.79
CA CYS A 7 -3.65 7.75 4.48
C CYS A 7 -2.48 8.09 3.54
N LEU A 8 -2.30 7.34 2.45
CA LEU A 8 -1.16 7.51 1.55
C LEU A 8 -1.07 8.95 1.02
N GLU A 9 -2.18 9.53 0.58
CA GLU A 9 -2.18 10.90 0.05
C GLU A 9 -1.76 11.92 1.12
N LEU A 10 -2.30 11.81 2.34
CA LEU A 10 -1.99 12.69 3.45
C LEU A 10 -0.51 12.59 3.84
N ILE A 11 0.02 11.36 3.95
CA ILE A 11 1.42 11.14 4.32
C ILE A 11 2.35 11.60 3.18
N SER A 12 2.02 11.31 1.93
CA SER A 12 2.81 11.71 0.77
C SER A 12 2.94 13.22 0.64
N ARG A 13 1.86 13.97 0.95
CA ARG A 13 1.89 15.44 0.98
C ARG A 13 2.85 15.97 2.05
N ASN A 14 2.86 15.35 3.23
CA ASN A 14 3.74 15.75 4.33
C ASN A 14 5.22 15.36 4.10
N LEU A 15 5.46 14.32 3.30
CA LEU A 15 6.80 13.87 2.92
C LEU A 15 7.23 14.41 1.54
N LYS A 16 6.52 15.40 1.00
CA LYS A 16 6.84 16.00 -0.29
C LYS A 16 8.23 16.64 -0.24
N GLY A 17 9.11 16.23 -1.16
CA GLY A 17 10.51 16.69 -1.23
C GLY A 17 11.52 15.70 -0.68
N PHE A 18 11.08 14.63 -0.01
CA PHE A 18 11.91 13.49 0.36
C PHE A 18 11.75 12.37 -0.68
N ASP A 19 12.84 11.66 -0.95
CA ASP A 19 12.80 10.45 -1.79
C ASP A 19 12.33 9.26 -0.92
N VAL A 20 11.01 9.07 -0.86
CA VAL A 20 10.37 8.04 -0.02
C VAL A 20 9.51 7.12 -0.87
N ILE A 21 9.68 5.83 -0.63
CA ILE A 21 8.90 4.76 -1.25
C ILE A 21 7.96 4.15 -0.20
N PHE A 22 6.67 4.06 -0.53
CA PHE A 22 5.68 3.44 0.34
C PHE A 22 5.41 1.99 -0.06
N ILE A 23 5.51 1.09 0.93
CA ILE A 23 5.17 -0.34 0.82
C ILE A 23 4.01 -0.60 1.78
N ALA A 24 2.95 -1.25 1.30
CA ALA A 24 1.82 -1.63 2.14
C ALA A 24 2.07 -2.98 2.80
N GLY A 25 1.53 -3.18 3.99
CA GLY A 25 1.59 -4.48 4.67
C GLY A 25 0.42 -4.67 5.63
N GLY A 26 0.24 -5.92 6.07
CA GLY A 26 -0.76 -6.28 7.06
C GLY A 26 -2.18 -6.41 6.50
N PHE A 27 -2.85 -7.50 6.86
CA PHE A 27 -4.25 -7.78 6.50
C PHE A 27 -4.56 -7.72 4.98
N VAL A 28 -3.58 -7.96 4.11
CA VAL A 28 -3.77 -8.14 2.67
C VAL A 28 -4.03 -9.62 2.39
N LYS A 29 -5.31 -10.03 2.44
CA LYS A 29 -5.72 -11.45 2.35
C LYS A 29 -6.45 -11.82 1.05
N ARG A 30 -6.68 -10.86 0.15
CA ARG A 30 -7.49 -11.06 -1.06
C ARG A 30 -6.87 -10.32 -2.25
N LYS A 31 -6.95 -10.90 -3.44
CA LYS A 31 -6.32 -10.37 -4.66
C LYS A 31 -6.78 -8.94 -5.01
N TYR A 32 -8.08 -8.64 -4.89
CA TYR A 32 -8.57 -7.29 -5.18
C TYR A 32 -7.95 -6.21 -4.27
N LEU A 33 -7.49 -6.57 -3.06
CA LEU A 33 -6.79 -5.63 -2.17
C LEU A 33 -5.38 -5.33 -2.68
N VAL A 34 -4.70 -6.31 -3.27
CA VAL A 34 -3.39 -6.11 -3.93
C VAL A 34 -3.55 -5.09 -5.06
N ASP A 35 -4.52 -5.31 -5.93
CA ASP A 35 -4.78 -4.41 -7.07
C ASP A 35 -5.12 -2.99 -6.59
N LYS A 36 -5.98 -2.87 -5.57
CA LYS A 36 -6.37 -1.58 -4.98
C LYS A 36 -5.19 -0.82 -4.36
N ILE A 37 -4.29 -1.54 -3.68
CA ILE A 37 -3.09 -0.96 -3.05
C ILE A 37 -2.13 -0.43 -4.12
N PHE A 38 -1.85 -1.21 -5.17
CA PHE A 38 -0.98 -0.73 -6.25
C PHE A 38 -1.61 0.45 -6.99
N HIS A 39 -2.92 0.41 -7.23
CA HIS A 39 -3.64 1.53 -7.85
C HIS A 39 -3.55 2.82 -7.00
N ALA A 40 -3.55 2.70 -5.67
CA ALA A 40 -3.38 3.85 -4.79
C ALA A 40 -1.97 4.50 -4.88
N GLY A 41 -0.96 3.77 -5.39
CA GLY A 41 0.38 4.31 -5.63
C GLY A 41 1.49 3.71 -4.76
N PHE A 42 1.20 2.70 -3.93
CA PHE A 42 2.23 1.94 -3.22
C PHE A 42 3.13 1.19 -4.22
N LYS A 43 4.42 1.06 -3.91
CA LYS A 43 5.41 0.40 -4.79
C LYS A 43 5.68 -1.05 -4.45
N GLY A 44 5.10 -1.55 -3.37
CA GLY A 44 5.23 -2.95 -2.97
C GLY A 44 4.22 -3.33 -1.91
N ILE A 45 4.10 -4.63 -1.69
CA ILE A 45 3.25 -5.22 -0.66
C ILE A 45 4.03 -6.31 0.08
N THR A 46 4.00 -6.27 1.41
CA THR A 46 4.40 -7.41 2.25
C THR A 46 3.14 -8.12 2.74
N THR A 47 3.09 -9.44 2.56
CA THR A 47 1.98 -10.26 3.06
C THR A 47 2.45 -11.63 3.52
N SER A 48 1.83 -12.12 4.59
CA SER A 48 1.97 -13.50 5.06
C SER A 48 0.88 -14.43 4.51
N GLU A 49 0.03 -13.95 3.60
CA GLU A 49 -1.00 -14.74 2.92
C GLU A 49 -0.39 -15.50 1.73
N PRO A 50 -0.21 -16.83 1.81
CA PRO A 50 0.50 -17.59 0.77
C PRO A 50 -0.28 -17.66 -0.55
N GLY A 51 -1.62 -17.53 -0.53
CA GLY A 51 -2.44 -17.54 -1.73
C GLY A 51 -2.30 -16.31 -2.63
N LEU A 52 -1.46 -15.34 -2.26
CA LEU A 52 -1.19 -14.12 -3.01
C LEU A 52 0.24 -14.02 -3.54
N TRP A 53 1.06 -15.06 -3.34
CA TRP A 53 2.43 -15.14 -3.85
C TRP A 53 2.45 -15.58 -5.31
#